data_AF-A0A562ISA3-F1
#
_entry.id   AF-A0A562ISA3-F1
#
_cell.length_a   1.000
_cell.length_b   1.000
_cell.length_c   1.000
_cell.angle_alpha   90.00
_cell.angle_beta   90.00
_cell.angle_gamma   90.00
#
_symmetry.space_group_name_H-M   'P 1'
#
loop_
_entity.id
_entity.type
_entity.pdbx_description
1 polymer ?
#
loop_
_entity_poly.entity_id
_entity_poly.type
_entity_poly.pdbx_seq_one_letter_code
_entity_poly.pdbx_strand_id
1 'polypeptide(L)'
;MSKRTVVAGAAWLALTVLAFLADPILGAVVLIFGAIGVVMVQLASTWDEHPDFEAREQARAERRKVKWEANAPARDRDRERYQAHKARQAEKAARAQDRAER
;
A
#
# COMPACT_ATOMS: atom_id res chain seq x y z
N MET A 1 7.43 6.72 -23.86
CA MET A 1 7.90 5.51 -24.59
C MET A 1 9.15 5.86 -25.38
N SER A 2 10.21 5.06 -25.30
CA SER A 2 11.40 5.28 -26.12
C SER A 2 11.11 4.93 -27.58
N LYS A 3 11.81 5.56 -28.54
CA LYS A 3 11.72 5.19 -29.97
C LYS A 3 11.98 3.70 -30.19
N ARG A 4 12.88 3.09 -29.39
CA ARG A 4 13.21 1.67 -29.44
C ARG A 4 12.03 0.78 -29.04
N THR A 5 11.27 1.16 -28.01
CA THR A 5 10.09 0.43 -27.56
C THR A 5 8.99 0.42 -28.62
N VAL A 6 8.77 1.57 -29.28
CA VAL A 6 7.77 1.68 -30.35
C VAL A 6 8.16 0.81 -31.56
N VAL A 7 9.44 0.86 -31.97
CA VAL A 7 9.94 0.03 -33.08
C VAL A 7 9.85 -1.46 -32.74
N ALA A 8 10.23 -1.85 -31.52
CA ALA A 8 10.14 -3.24 -31.07
C ALA A 8 8.68 -3.74 -31.04
N GLY A 9 7.75 -2.92 -30.54
CA GLY A 9 6.32 -3.25 -30.54
C GLY A 9 5.75 -3.39 -31.95
N ALA A 10 6.08 -2.46 -32.86
CA ALA A 10 5.66 -2.53 -34.26
C ALA A 10 6.24 -3.75 -34.98
N ALA A 11 7.52 -4.06 -34.77
CA ALA A 11 8.16 -5.25 -35.33
C ALA A 11 7.52 -6.55 -34.82
N TRP A 12 7.22 -6.63 -33.52
CA TRP A 12 6.54 -7.79 -32.95
C TRP A 12 5.13 -7.98 -33.51
N LEU A 13 4.35 -6.91 -33.68
CA LEU A 13 3.03 -6.99 -34.30
C LEU A 13 3.12 -7.46 -35.76
N ALA A 14 4.06 -6.92 -36.53
CA ALA A 14 4.29 -7.34 -37.92
C ALA A 14 4.68 -8.82 -37.99
N LEU A 15 5.60 -9.27 -37.12
CA LEU A 15 5.99 -10.68 -36.99
C LEU A 15 4.80 -11.57 -36.65
N THR A 16 3.94 -11.14 -35.73
CA THR A 16 2.77 -11.89 -35.30
C THR A 16 1.77 -12.04 -36.45
N VAL A 17 1.50 -10.98 -37.20
CA VAL A 17 0.64 -11.02 -38.40
C VAL A 17 1.22 -11.99 -39.42
N LEU A 18 2.50 -11.87 -39.76
CA LEU A 18 3.17 -12.79 -40.70
C LEU A 18 3.10 -14.25 -40.24
N ALA A 19 3.26 -14.50 -38.94
CA ALA A 19 3.14 -15.85 -38.38
C ALA A 19 1.72 -16.42 -38.53
N PHE A 20 0.68 -15.61 -38.28
CA PHE A 20 -0.71 -16.03 -38.50
C PHE A 20 -1.05 -16.30 -39.97
N LEU A 21 -0.42 -15.57 -40.91
CA LEU A 21 -0.58 -15.85 -42.34
C LEU A 21 0.05 -17.19 -42.74
N ALA A 22 1.12 -17.60 -42.06
CA ALA A 22 1.81 -18.85 -42.35
C ALA A 22 1.14 -20.07 -41.68
N ASP A 23 0.84 -19.98 -40.39
CA ASP A 23 0.21 -21.03 -39.60
C ASP A 23 -0.49 -20.42 -38.37
N PRO A 24 -1.80 -20.65 -38.17
CA PRO A 24 -2.52 -20.18 -36.99
C PRO A 24 -1.91 -20.61 -35.65
N ILE A 25 -1.33 -21.80 -35.57
CA ILE A 25 -0.69 -22.32 -34.35
C ILE A 25 0.59 -21.53 -34.08
N LEU A 26 1.41 -21.31 -35.10
CA LEU A 26 2.63 -20.51 -34.98
C LEU A 26 2.31 -19.07 -34.58
N GLY A 27 1.28 -18.47 -35.21
CA GLY A 27 0.79 -17.14 -34.85
C GLY A 27 0.38 -17.04 -33.38
N ALA A 28 -0.37 -18.03 -32.88
CA ALA A 28 -0.77 -18.10 -31.48
C ALA A 28 0.45 -18.21 -30.53
N VAL A 29 1.43 -19.04 -30.86
CA VAL A 29 2.68 -19.18 -30.07
C VAL A 29 3.41 -17.84 -29.98
N VAL A 30 3.65 -17.17 -31.11
CA VAL A 30 4.36 -15.89 -31.16
C VAL A 30 3.62 -14.80 -30.38
N LEU A 31 2.29 -14.76 -30.50
CA LEU A 31 1.45 -13.81 -29.78
C LEU A 31 1.53 -14.05 -28.26
N ILE A 32 1.36 -15.29 -27.81
CA ILE A 32 1.32 -15.63 -26.37
C ILE A 32 2.67 -15.36 -25.72
N PHE A 33 3.77 -15.91 -26.27
CA PHE A 33 5.09 -15.72 -25.68
C PHE A 33 5.56 -14.27 -25.77
N GLY A 34 5.23 -13.56 -26.85
CA GLY A 34 5.50 -12.13 -26.96
C GLY A 34 4.73 -11.31 -25.92
N ALA A 35 3.44 -11.59 -25.72
CA ALA A 35 2.62 -10.91 -24.72
C ALA A 35 3.12 -11.16 -23.29
N ILE A 36 3.48 -12.41 -22.97
CA ILE A 36 4.12 -12.75 -21.68
C ILE A 36 5.41 -11.96 -21.51
N GLY A 37 6.26 -11.90 -22.54
CA GLY A 37 7.49 -11.12 -22.54
C GLY A 37 7.26 -9.64 -22.24
N VAL A 38 6.24 -9.03 -22.86
CA VAL A 38 5.85 -7.63 -22.60
C VAL A 38 5.47 -7.43 -21.13
N VAL A 39 4.66 -8.32 -20.57
CA VAL A 39 4.26 -8.26 -19.15
C VAL A 39 5.48 -8.38 -18.23
N MET A 40 6.39 -9.32 -18.53
CA MET A 40 7.61 -9.50 -17.75
C MET A 40 8.53 -8.27 -17.80
N VAL A 41 8.73 -7.68 -18.98
CA VAL A 41 9.52 -6.44 -19.12
C VAL A 41 8.88 -5.29 -18.35
N GLN A 42 7.55 -5.17 -18.40
CA GLN A 42 6.83 -4.15 -17.63
C GLN A 42 7.02 -4.35 -16.12
N LEU A 43 6.90 -5.58 -15.63
CA LEU A 43 7.11 -5.89 -14.22
C LEU A 43 8.57 -5.66 -13.79
N ALA A 44 9.53 -5.98 -14.66
CA ALA A 44 10.94 -5.76 -14.40
C ALA A 44 11.36 -4.28 -14.48
N SER A 45 10.60 -3.45 -15.21
CA SER A 45 10.98 -2.05 -15.45
C SER A 45 11.10 -1.20 -14.18
N THR A 46 10.42 -1.59 -13.11
CA THR A 46 10.47 -0.93 -11.80
C THR A 46 11.16 -1.79 -10.75
N TRP A 47 11.87 -2.86 -11.16
CA TRP A 47 12.53 -3.77 -10.22
C TRP A 47 13.61 -3.07 -9.41
N ASP A 48 14.35 -2.16 -10.03
CA ASP A 48 15.40 -1.38 -9.35
C ASP A 48 14.84 -0.15 -8.61
N GLU A 49 13.54 0.16 -8.79
CA GLU A 49 12.84 1.20 -8.04
C GLU A 49 12.41 0.67 -6.67
N HIS A 50 13.38 0.44 -5.81
CA HIS A 50 13.15 0.13 -4.41
C HIS A 50 13.54 1.34 -3.56
N PRO A 51 12.60 1.91 -2.78
CA PRO A 51 12.95 2.98 -1.87
C PRO A 51 13.98 2.47 -0.86
N ASP A 52 14.99 3.30 -0.61
CA ASP A 52 16.00 3.05 0.40
C ASP A 52 15.35 2.87 1.79
N PHE A 53 16.12 2.37 2.74
CA PHE A 53 15.61 2.16 4.09
C PHE A 53 15.07 3.47 4.70
N GLU A 54 15.76 4.59 4.44
CA GLU A 54 15.42 5.90 5.01
C GLU A 54 14.12 6.47 4.44
N ALA A 55 13.92 6.45 3.11
CA ALA A 55 12.66 6.87 2.50
C ALA A 55 11.50 5.98 2.92
N ARG A 56 11.73 4.66 3.13
CA ARG A 56 10.71 3.77 3.67
C ARG A 56 10.34 4.13 5.11
N GLU A 57 11.31 4.39 5.97
CA GLU A 57 11.05 4.79 7.35
C GLU A 57 10.39 6.18 7.43
N GLN A 58 10.81 7.14 6.62
CA GLN A 58 10.17 8.44 6.52
C GLN A 58 8.70 8.31 6.10
N ALA A 59 8.42 7.55 5.04
CA ALA A 59 7.04 7.30 4.59
C ALA A 59 6.20 6.60 5.67
N ARG A 60 6.79 5.69 6.47
CA ARG A 60 6.10 5.07 7.63
C ARG A 60 5.85 6.09 8.74
N ALA A 61 6.81 6.95 9.04
CA ALA A 61 6.68 8.00 10.05
C ALA A 61 5.58 9.00 9.67
N GLU A 62 5.52 9.41 8.40
CA GLU A 62 4.46 10.27 7.86
C GLU A 62 3.08 9.60 7.99
N ARG A 63 2.96 8.31 7.61
CA ARG A 63 1.70 7.56 7.78
C ARG A 63 1.29 7.44 9.25
N ARG A 64 2.25 7.23 10.17
CA ARG A 64 1.98 7.22 11.62
C ARG A 64 1.52 8.59 12.11
N LYS A 65 2.15 9.67 11.64
CA LYS A 65 1.76 11.05 11.94
C LYS A 65 0.34 11.34 11.49
N VAL A 66 0.00 11.05 10.23
CA VAL A 66 -1.37 11.22 9.69
C VAL A 66 -2.39 10.43 10.51
N LYS A 67 -2.08 9.16 10.82
CA LYS A 67 -2.95 8.34 11.69
C LYS A 67 -3.10 8.95 13.08
N TRP A 68 -2.03 9.50 13.65
CA TRP A 68 -2.02 10.09 14.99
C TRP A 68 -2.81 11.40 15.03
N GLU A 69 -2.73 12.22 14.00
CA GLU A 69 -3.49 13.46 13.85
C GLU A 69 -4.98 13.16 13.66
N ALA A 70 -5.33 12.24 12.76
CA ALA A 70 -6.71 11.83 12.53
C ALA A 70 -7.41 11.30 13.80
N ASN A 71 -6.66 10.65 14.70
CA ASN A 71 -7.18 10.12 15.96
C ASN A 71 -7.07 11.08 17.15
N ALA A 72 -6.56 12.30 16.98
CA ALA A 72 -6.42 13.25 18.08
C ALA A 72 -7.76 13.55 18.80
N PRO A 73 -8.89 13.80 18.10
CA PRO A 73 -10.16 14.07 18.77
C PRO A 73 -10.71 12.87 19.53
N ALA A 74 -10.41 11.64 19.08
CA ALA A 74 -10.81 10.43 19.78
C ALA A 74 -10.02 10.27 21.09
N ARG A 75 -8.71 10.53 21.06
CA ARG A 75 -7.86 10.49 22.26
C ARG A 75 -8.26 11.55 23.30
N ASP A 76 -8.66 12.74 22.86
CA ASP A 76 -9.02 13.80 23.81
C ASP A 76 -10.32 13.46 24.53
N ARG A 77 -11.32 12.93 23.81
CA ARG A 77 -12.54 12.36 24.43
C ARG A 77 -12.23 11.19 25.36
N ASP A 78 -11.27 10.35 25.01
CA ASP A 78 -10.86 9.23 25.86
C ASP A 78 -10.18 9.71 27.15
N ARG A 79 -9.32 10.73 27.06
CA ARG A 79 -8.72 11.39 28.23
C ARG A 79 -9.78 11.99 29.14
N GLU A 80 -10.77 12.70 28.59
CA GLU A 80 -11.89 13.25 29.37
C GLU A 80 -12.65 12.16 30.11
N ARG A 81 -12.99 11.06 29.42
CA ARG A 81 -13.66 9.90 30.03
C ARG A 81 -12.83 9.27 31.13
N TYR A 82 -11.53 9.13 30.90
CA TYR A 82 -10.60 8.57 31.88
C TYR A 82 -10.54 9.44 33.15
N GLN A 83 -10.44 10.77 33.00
CA GLN A 83 -10.43 11.68 34.15
C GLN A 83 -11.77 11.65 34.91
N ALA A 84 -12.91 11.64 34.21
CA ALA A 84 -14.23 11.53 34.82
C ALA A 84 -14.43 10.19 35.55
N HIS A 85 -13.84 9.10 35.04
CA HIS A 85 -13.84 7.82 35.73
C HIS A 85 -12.95 7.84 36.98
N LYS A 86 -11.76 8.46 36.90
CA LYS A 86 -10.84 8.60 38.03
C LYS A 86 -11.47 9.41 39.17
N ALA A 87 -12.15 10.52 38.86
CA ALA A 87 -12.89 11.32 39.84
C ALA A 87 -13.99 10.49 40.55
N ARG A 88 -14.78 9.74 39.78
CA ARG A 88 -15.82 8.84 40.32
C ARG A 88 -15.24 7.75 41.21
N GLN A 89 -14.07 7.21 40.88
CA GLN A 89 -13.41 6.22 41.74
C GLN A 89 -12.89 6.85 43.03
N ALA A 90 -12.30 8.05 42.97
CA ALA A 90 -11.84 8.77 44.17
C ALA A 90 -13.00 9.06 45.13
N GLU A 91 -14.15 9.52 44.61
CA GLU A 91 -15.35 9.74 45.42
C GLU A 91 -15.88 8.45 46.07
N LYS A 92 -15.88 7.34 45.32
CA LYS A 92 -16.29 6.03 45.86
C LYS A 92 -15.34 5.55 46.96
N ALA A 93 -14.03 5.73 46.77
CA ALA A 93 -13.02 5.36 47.76
C ALA A 93 -13.19 6.18 49.05
N ALA A 94 -13.38 7.50 48.93
CA ALA A 94 -13.64 8.39 50.07
C ALA A 94 -14.92 7.99 50.83
N ARG A 95 -16.02 7.74 50.11
CA ARG A 95 -17.28 7.28 50.74
C ARG A 95 -17.18 5.91 51.41
N ALA A 96 -16.31 5.03 50.90
CA ALA A 96 -16.06 3.73 51.52
C ALA A 96 -15.25 3.86 52.82
N GLN A 97 -14.27 4.78 52.85
CA GLN A 97 -13.51 5.12 54.06
C GLN A 97 -14.41 5.74 55.13
N ASP A 98 -15.22 6.74 54.79
CA ASP A 98 -16.18 7.38 55.71
C ASP A 98 -17.19 6.38 56.32
N ARG A 99 -17.54 5.32 55.58
CA ARG A 99 -18.44 4.26 56.06
C ARG A 99 -17.73 3.25 56.95
N ALA A 100 -16.41 3.07 56.81
CA ALA A 100 -15.62 2.18 57.65
C ALA A 100 -15.24 2.81 59.00
N GLU A 101 -15.22 4.14 59.07
CA GLU A 101 -14.91 4.91 60.29
C GLU A 101 -16.15 5.21 61.17
N ARG A 102 -17.35 4.87 60.71
CA ARG A 102 -18.61 4.93 61.49
C ARG A 102 -19.00 3.56 62.02
#